data_AF-A0A7J3XZ60-F1
#
_entry.id   AF-A0A7J3XZ60-F1
#
_cell.length_a   1.000
_cell.length_b   1.000
_cell.length_c   1.000
_cell.angle_alpha   90.00
_cell.angle_beta   90.00
_cell.angle_gamma   90.00
#
_symmetry.space_group_name_H-M   'P 1'
#
loop_
_entity.id
_entity.type
_entity.pdbx_description
1 polymer ?
#
loop_
_entity_poly.entity_id
_entity_poly.type
_entity_poly.pdbx_seq_one_letter_code
_entity_poly.pdbx_strand_id
1 'polypeptide(L)'
;MELKEAQDLIRRMYYERDHARGLFATFTWFVEEVGELARAILEMDKPNMREEIADVFAWLLSVANLLNIDLEEAFKAKYARANGSL
;
A
#
# COMPACT_ATOMS: atom_id res chain seq x y z
N MET A 1 -14.00 2.42 -6.54
CA MET A 1 -13.20 1.28 -6.08
C MET A 1 -13.09 1.40 -4.58
N GLU A 2 -13.62 0.44 -3.85
CA GLU A 2 -13.43 0.30 -2.41
C GLU A 2 -12.00 -0.17 -2.08
N LEU A 3 -11.59 -0.04 -0.82
CA LEU A 3 -10.25 -0.43 -0.39
C LEU A 3 -10.00 -1.93 -0.61
N LYS A 4 -11.01 -2.76 -0.32
CA LYS A 4 -10.95 -4.19 -0.60
C LYS A 4 -10.77 -4.50 -2.08
N GLU A 5 -11.51 -3.81 -2.95
CA GLU A 5 -11.41 -4.00 -4.40
C GLU A 5 -10.01 -3.64 -4.93
N ALA A 6 -9.38 -2.58 -4.37
CA ALA A 6 -8.01 -2.20 -4.67
C ALA A 6 -7.02 -3.29 -4.26
N GLN A 7 -7.17 -3.82 -3.04
CA GLN A 7 -6.32 -4.90 -2.54
C GLN A 7 -6.41 -6.16 -3.41
N ASP A 8 -7.63 -6.54 -3.82
CA ASP A 8 -7.89 -7.69 -4.67
C ASP A 8 -7.40 -7.49 -6.11
N LEU A 9 -7.42 -6.25 -6.62
CA LEU A 9 -6.81 -5.91 -7.91
C LEU A 9 -5.28 -6.13 -7.86
N ILE A 10 -4.60 -5.57 -6.86
CA ILE A 10 -3.15 -5.76 -6.66
C ILE A 10 -2.82 -7.24 -6.49
N ARG A 11 -3.63 -7.98 -5.72
CA ARG A 11 -3.45 -9.43 -5.54
C ARG A 11 -3.49 -10.16 -6.88
N ARG A 12 -4.50 -9.91 -7.71
CA ARG A 12 -4.66 -10.57 -9.01
C ARG A 12 -3.50 -10.28 -9.96
N MET A 13 -2.94 -9.07 -9.93
CA MET A 13 -1.89 -8.66 -10.86
C MET A 13 -0.50 -9.12 -10.42
N TYR A 14 -0.19 -9.08 -9.11
CA TYR A 14 1.19 -9.16 -8.64
C TYR A 14 1.48 -10.25 -7.61
N TYR A 15 0.46 -10.90 -7.04
CA TYR A 15 0.67 -11.82 -5.91
C TYR A 15 1.67 -12.95 -6.19
N GLU A 16 1.56 -13.62 -7.34
CA GLU A 16 2.47 -14.73 -7.68
C GLU A 16 3.94 -14.26 -7.72
N ARG A 17 4.18 -13.09 -8.32
CA ARG A 17 5.52 -12.50 -8.41
C ARG A 17 6.02 -12.05 -7.04
N ASP A 18 5.19 -11.40 -6.26
CA ASP A 18 5.54 -10.88 -4.94
C ASP A 18 5.76 -12.03 -3.94
N HIS A 19 4.98 -13.11 -4.06
CA HIS A 19 5.12 -14.32 -3.26
C HIS A 19 6.41 -15.05 -3.60
N ALA A 20 6.75 -15.17 -4.88
CA ALA A 20 8.03 -15.73 -5.33
C ALA A 20 9.23 -14.88 -4.87
N ARG A 21 9.10 -13.54 -4.88
CA ARG A 21 10.13 -12.61 -4.37
C ARG A 21 10.31 -12.71 -2.86
N GLY A 22 9.24 -13.00 -2.13
CA GLY A 22 9.21 -13.11 -0.68
C GLY A 22 8.93 -11.76 0.02
N LEU A 23 8.50 -11.86 1.28
CA LEU A 23 8.01 -10.73 2.08
C LEU A 23 9.06 -9.61 2.25
N PHE A 24 10.27 -9.94 2.71
CA PHE A 24 11.27 -8.91 3.02
C PHE A 24 11.78 -8.16 1.78
N ALA A 25 11.96 -8.87 0.66
CA ALA A 25 12.33 -8.25 -0.60
C ALA A 25 11.18 -7.38 -1.16
N THR A 26 9.93 -7.83 -1.05
CA THR A 26 8.76 -7.01 -1.40
C THR A 26 8.60 -5.80 -0.48
N PHE A 27 8.92 -5.93 0.82
CA PHE A 27 8.96 -4.79 1.74
C PHE A 27 10.08 -3.80 1.41
N THR A 28 11.18 -4.27 0.83
CA THR A 28 12.26 -3.38 0.36
C THR A 28 11.77 -2.49 -0.79
N TRP A 29 11.04 -3.06 -1.77
CA TRP A 29 10.36 -2.26 -2.82
C TRP A 29 9.39 -1.26 -2.22
N PHE A 30 8.56 -1.65 -1.25
CA PHE A 30 7.68 -0.69 -0.55
C PHE A 30 8.46 0.49 0.06
N VAL A 31 9.63 0.25 0.68
CA VAL A 31 10.45 1.32 1.26
C VAL A 31 11.12 2.18 0.20
N GLU A 32 11.49 1.62 -0.94
CA GLU A 32 12.04 2.34 -2.09
C GLU A 32 11.06 3.42 -2.58
N GLU A 33 9.80 3.05 -2.77
CA GLU A 33 8.71 3.91 -3.25
C GLU A 33 8.38 5.01 -2.23
N VAL A 34 8.51 4.71 -0.93
CA VAL A 34 8.44 5.75 0.12
C VAL A 34 9.59 6.76 -0.01
N GLY A 35 10.77 6.31 -0.44
CA GLY A 35 11.92 7.16 -0.75
C GLY A 35 11.70 8.02 -1.99
N GLU A 36 11.09 7.46 -3.04
CA GLU A 36 10.74 8.19 -4.27
C GLU A 36 9.67 9.25 -3.98
N LEU A 37 8.64 8.90 -3.20
CA LEU A 37 7.67 9.86 -2.68
C LEU A 37 8.34 10.98 -1.88
N ALA A 38 9.30 10.65 -1.01
CA ALA A 38 10.02 11.65 -0.23
C ALA A 38 10.80 12.63 -1.14
N ARG A 39 11.43 12.14 -2.21
CA ARG A 39 12.09 12.98 -3.22
C ARG A 39 11.08 13.89 -3.93
N ALA A 40 9.97 13.34 -4.41
CA ALA A 40 8.93 14.10 -5.09
C ALA A 40 8.37 15.24 -4.22
N ILE A 41 8.19 14.98 -2.91
CA ILE A 41 7.77 15.99 -1.93
C ILE A 41 8.83 17.08 -1.76
N LEU A 42 10.11 16.71 -1.62
CA LEU A 42 11.21 17.68 -1.47
C LEU A 42 11.33 18.60 -2.67
N GLU A 43 11.07 18.08 -3.87
CA GLU A 43 11.11 18.81 -5.14
C GLU A 43 9.80 19.58 -5.42
N MET A 44 8.75 19.35 -4.63
CA MET A 44 7.40 19.89 -4.83
C MET A 44 6.83 19.58 -6.22
N ASP A 45 7.25 18.45 -6.80
CA ASP A 45 6.81 17.96 -8.11
C ASP A 45 5.44 17.27 -7.97
N LYS A 46 4.37 18.04 -8.14
CA LYS A 46 2.99 17.53 -7.99
C LYS A 46 2.65 16.34 -8.90
N PRO A 47 3.00 16.34 -10.21
CA PRO A 47 2.87 15.15 -11.04
C PRO A 47 3.54 13.93 -10.41
N ASN A 48 4.80 14.05 -10.01
CA ASN A 48 5.55 12.92 -9.46
C ASN A 48 4.96 12.47 -8.12
N MET A 49 4.63 13.42 -7.22
CA MET A 49 3.97 13.12 -5.94
C MET A 49 2.70 12.28 -6.12
N ARG A 50 1.91 12.52 -7.19
CA ARG A 50 0.69 11.76 -7.46
C ARG A 50 1.00 10.31 -7.85
N GLU A 51 2.04 10.11 -8.66
CA GLU A 51 2.52 8.80 -9.08
C GLU A 51 3.01 8.01 -7.87
N GLU A 52 3.96 8.59 -7.13
CA GLU A 52 4.59 7.94 -5.98
C GLU A 52 3.61 7.65 -4.83
N ILE A 53 2.60 8.49 -4.60
CA ILE A 53 1.53 8.19 -3.63
C ILE A 53 0.76 6.93 -4.05
N ALA A 54 0.51 6.76 -5.35
CA ALA A 54 -0.19 5.58 -5.86
C ALA A 54 0.68 4.33 -5.74
N ASP A 55 1.99 4.44 -6.00
CA ASP A 55 2.91 3.31 -5.89
C ASP A 55 3.14 2.87 -4.44
N VAL A 56 3.35 3.83 -3.52
CA VAL A 56 3.39 3.54 -2.07
C VAL A 56 2.13 2.79 -1.62
N PHE A 57 0.95 3.22 -2.09
CA PHE A 57 -0.29 2.53 -1.77
C PHE A 57 -0.36 1.12 -2.40
N ALA A 58 0.02 0.96 -3.66
CA ALA A 58 0.04 -0.34 -4.35
C ALA A 58 0.97 -1.34 -3.64
N TRP A 59 2.18 -0.91 -3.26
CA TRP A 59 3.13 -1.76 -2.56
C TRP A 59 2.71 -2.08 -1.13
N LEU A 60 2.04 -1.16 -0.42
CA LEU A 60 1.41 -1.45 0.86
C LEU A 60 0.36 -2.56 0.72
N LEU A 61 -0.47 -2.52 -0.33
CA LEU A 61 -1.44 -3.58 -0.64
C LEU A 61 -0.75 -4.91 -0.97
N SER A 62 0.37 -4.90 -1.71
CA SER A 62 1.18 -6.10 -1.95
C SER A 62 1.70 -6.71 -0.63
N VAL A 63 2.22 -5.89 0.28
CA VAL A 63 2.67 -6.34 1.61
C VAL A 63 1.49 -6.93 2.41
N ALA A 64 0.33 -6.26 2.44
CA ALA A 64 -0.87 -6.77 3.11
C ALA A 64 -1.32 -8.13 2.53
N ASN A 65 -1.26 -8.29 1.20
CA ASN A 65 -1.59 -9.53 0.52
C ASN A 65 -0.66 -10.69 0.91
N LEU A 66 0.65 -10.46 1.01
CA LEU A 66 1.63 -11.46 1.44
C LEU A 66 1.47 -11.85 2.92
N LEU A 67 1.08 -10.89 3.76
CA LEU A 67 0.78 -11.13 5.17
C LEU A 67 -0.61 -11.74 5.41
N ASN A 68 -1.41 -11.89 4.35
CA ASN A 68 -2.81 -12.33 4.41
C ASN A 68 -3.65 -11.46 5.37
N ILE A 69 -3.44 -10.14 5.32
CA ILE A 69 -4.17 -9.15 6.13
C ILE A 69 -5.15 -8.41 5.22
N ASP A 70 -6.41 -8.37 5.60
CA ASP A 70 -7.40 -7.48 4.97
C ASP A 70 -7.19 -6.04 5.47
N LEU A 71 -6.73 -5.16 4.58
CA LEU A 71 -6.37 -3.79 4.98
C LEU A 71 -7.59 -2.96 5.35
N GLU A 72 -8.74 -3.21 4.71
CA GLU A 72 -9.97 -2.48 4.98
C GLU A 72 -10.51 -2.81 6.37
N GLU A 73 -10.59 -4.09 6.71
CA GLU A 73 -11.00 -4.53 8.04
C GLU A 73 -10.01 -4.10 9.13
N ALA A 74 -8.70 -4.17 8.86
CA ALA A 74 -7.68 -3.67 9.77
C ALA A 74 -7.81 -2.16 10.04
N PHE A 75 -8.08 -1.37 9.00
CA PHE A 75 -8.31 0.06 9.12
C PHE A 75 -9.58 0.38 9.91
N LYS A 76 -10.70 -0.28 9.58
CA LYS A 76 -11.98 -0.12 10.30
C LYS A 76 -11.85 -0.47 11.77
N ALA A 77 -11.19 -1.59 12.10
CA ALA A 77 -10.99 -2.02 13.48
C ALA A 77 -10.22 -0.97 14.30
N LYS A 78 -9.22 -0.32 13.71
CA LYS A 78 -8.37 0.67 14.37
C LYS A 78 -9.02 2.05 14.48
N TYR A 79 -9.70 2.51 13.43
CA TYR A 79 -10.15 3.91 13.33
C TYR A 79 -11.66 4.07 13.30
N ALA A 80 -12.42 3.17 12.68
CA ALA A 80 -13.87 3.32 12.56
C ALA A 80 -14.61 3.04 13.88
N ARG A 81 -14.08 2.14 14.73
CA ARG A 81 -14.62 1.91 16.08
C ARG A 81 -14.27 3.01 17.10
N ALA A 82 -13.26 3.83 16.83
CA ALA A 82 -12.84 4.92 17.71
C ALA A 82 -13.75 6.16 17.64
N ASN A 83 -14.63 6.24 16.63
CA ASN A 83 -15.57 7.36 16.44
C ASN A 83 -16.92 7.16 17.17
N GLY A 84 -17.02 6.21 18.10
CA GLY A 84 -18.20 5.99 18.96
C GLY A 84 -18.21 6.83 20.25
N SER A 85 -17.27 7.76 20.41
CA SER A 85 -17.19 8.66 21.57
C SER A 85 -16.60 10.01 21.16
N LEU A 86 -17.43 10.84 20.54
CA LEU A 86 -17.35 12.31 20.58
C LEU A 86 -18.76 12.86 20.75
#